data_AF-A0A957YYD3-F1
#
_entry.id   AF-A0A957YYD3-F1
#
_cell.length_a   1.000
_cell.length_b   1.000
_cell.length_c   1.000
_cell.angle_alpha   90.00
_cell.angle_beta   90.00
_cell.angle_gamma   90.00
#
_symmetry.space_group_name_H-M   'P 1'
#
loop_
_entity.id
_entity.type
_entity.pdbx_description
1 polymer ?
#
loop_
_entity_poly.entity_id
_entity_poly.type
_entity_poly.pdbx_seq_one_letter_code
_entity_poly.pdbx_strand_id
1 'polypeptide(L)'
;MSTPTDLHLSRRIDRSAPARPSWFVRVRQELKRNRFAYSVIIPLVIHFALFEFGPFLFSFVLTFMDWKLVGTPEFVGLENWRTSFADPLVWKSLWNTTLFALYYVVPTIVLGFLHALLISLGLHGSRIYRTVVLTPFVTSG
;
A
#
# COMPACT_ATOMS: atom_id res chain seq x y z
N MET A 1 46.11 -6.61 65.63
CA MET A 1 46.57 -5.33 65.06
C MET A 1 45.50 -4.84 64.09
N SER A 2 44.49 -4.18 64.65
CA SER A 2 43.65 -3.18 63.96
C SER A 2 44.59 -2.07 63.44
N THR A 3 44.32 -1.31 62.38
CA THR A 3 43.11 -0.52 62.08
C THR A 3 43.27 0.05 60.63
N PRO A 4 42.36 0.92 60.15
CA PRO A 4 41.65 0.82 58.87
C PRO A 4 42.31 1.69 57.79
N THR A 5 41.71 1.87 56.61
CA THR A 5 41.64 3.16 55.88
C THR A 5 40.84 2.92 54.61
N ASP A 6 39.56 3.30 54.70
CA ASP A 6 38.66 3.55 53.59
C ASP A 6 39.25 4.54 52.58
N LEU A 7 38.59 4.62 51.42
CA LEU A 7 38.74 5.67 50.40
C LEU A 7 40.08 5.54 49.68
N HIS A 8 40.14 5.20 48.41
CA HIS A 8 39.53 5.90 47.31
C HIS A 8 39.41 4.90 46.17
N LEU A 9 38.24 4.85 45.55
CA LEU A 9 37.97 4.49 44.15
C LEU A 9 36.51 4.00 44.06
N SER A 10 35.62 4.76 44.70
CA SER A 10 34.33 5.07 44.08
C SER A 10 34.63 5.84 42.78
N ARG A 11 35.16 5.14 41.77
CA ARG A 11 34.96 5.51 40.37
C ARG A 11 33.46 5.43 40.19
N ARG A 12 32.80 6.55 40.46
CA ARG A 12 31.46 6.82 39.99
C ARG A 12 31.54 6.53 38.50
N ILE A 13 31.04 5.37 38.11
CA ILE A 13 30.72 5.11 36.72
C ILE A 13 29.57 6.09 36.48
N ASP A 14 29.92 7.31 36.09
CA ASP A 14 29.00 8.27 35.53
C ASP A 14 28.53 7.67 34.20
N ARG A 15 27.59 6.73 34.30
CA ARG A 15 26.75 6.27 33.20
C ARG A 15 25.68 7.32 32.98
N SER A 16 26.06 8.55 32.71
CA SER A 16 25.19 9.46 31.97
C SER A 16 25.07 8.89 30.56
N ALA A 17 24.17 7.91 30.41
CA ALA A 17 23.73 7.45 29.11
C ALA A 17 23.35 8.70 28.30
N PRO A 18 23.87 8.89 27.08
CA PRO A 18 23.58 10.09 26.31
C PRO A 18 22.06 10.22 26.22
N ALA A 19 21.54 11.34 26.69
CA ALA A 19 20.11 11.63 26.67
C ALA A 19 19.61 11.39 25.25
N ARG A 20 18.78 10.36 25.07
CA ARG A 20 18.29 9.99 23.75
C ARG A 20 17.56 11.22 23.20
N PRO A 21 17.96 11.77 22.04
CA PRO A 21 17.31 12.95 21.51
C PRO A 21 15.82 12.63 21.33
N SER A 22 14.96 13.58 21.72
CA SER A 22 13.51 13.45 21.60
C SER A 22 13.15 13.14 20.14
N TRP A 23 12.07 12.39 19.94
CA TRP A 23 11.69 11.90 18.62
C TRP A 23 11.52 13.05 17.59
N PHE A 24 11.05 14.22 18.03
CA PHE A 24 10.95 15.43 17.21
C PHE A 24 12.30 15.93 16.67
N VAL A 25 13.36 15.90 17.50
CA VAL A 25 14.71 16.33 17.09
C VAL A 25 15.27 15.38 16.04
N ARG A 26 15.06 14.07 16.22
CA ARG A 26 15.47 13.04 15.25
C ARG A 26 14.75 13.22 13.91
N VAL A 27 13.43 13.39 13.92
CA VAL A 27 12.63 13.61 12.69
C VAL A 27 13.11 14.84 11.93
N ARG A 28 13.36 15.96 12.62
CA ARG A 28 13.85 17.19 11.97
C ARG A 28 15.25 17.02 11.38
N GLN A 29 16.12 16.25 12.05
CA GLN A 29 17.48 15.98 11.56
C GLN A 29 17.46 15.06 10.35
N GLU A 30 16.60 14.03 10.33
CA GLU A 30 16.39 13.15 9.17
C GLU A 30 15.79 13.89 7.97
N LEU A 31 14.79 14.76 8.19
CA LEU A 31 14.22 15.62 7.15
C LEU A 31 15.27 16.51 6.51
N LYS A 32 16.20 17.07 7.31
CA LYS A 32 17.32 17.88 6.81
C LYS A 32 18.37 17.06 6.08
N ARG A 33 18.66 15.84 6.53
CA ARG A 33 19.64 14.95 5.90
C ARG A 33 19.15 14.43 4.55
N ASN A 34 17.85 14.13 4.44
CA ASN A 34 17.25 13.50 3.26
C ASN A 34 16.37 14.46 2.44
N ARG A 35 16.63 15.77 2.48
CA ARG A 35 15.80 16.79 1.79
C ARG A 35 15.57 16.47 0.32
N PHE A 36 16.60 15.98 -0.35
CA PHE A 36 16.51 15.62 -1.77
C PHE A 36 15.54 14.44 -2.01
N ALA A 37 15.61 13.39 -1.19
CA ALA A 37 14.67 12.27 -1.28
C ALA A 37 13.23 12.73 -1.07
N TYR A 38 13.00 13.58 -0.06
CA TYR A 38 11.67 14.14 0.18
C TYR A 38 11.20 15.05 -0.97
N SER A 39 12.06 15.87 -1.58
CA SER A 39 11.65 16.72 -2.71
C SER A 39 11.20 15.91 -3.94
N VAL A 40 11.72 14.69 -4.12
CA VAL A 40 11.29 13.80 -5.20
C VAL A 40 10.00 13.05 -4.84
N ILE A 41 9.85 12.63 -3.58
CA ILE A 41 8.68 11.86 -3.12
C ILE A 41 7.44 12.74 -2.93
N ILE A 42 7.60 13.96 -2.40
CA ILE A 42 6.51 14.90 -2.11
C ILE A 42 5.58 15.12 -3.32
N PRO A 43 6.05 15.44 -4.55
CA PRO A 43 5.15 15.64 -5.67
C PRO A 43 4.36 14.38 -6.03
N LEU A 44 4.95 13.19 -5.91
CA LEU A 44 4.23 11.92 -6.11
C LEU A 44 3.15 11.72 -5.05
N VAL A 45 3.47 11.99 -3.78
CA VAL A 45 2.50 11.89 -2.68
C VAL A 45 1.37 12.89 -2.85
N ILE A 46 1.66 14.13 -3.27
CA ILE A 46 0.64 15.15 -3.54
C ILE A 46 -0.25 14.69 -4.70
N HIS A 47 0.33 14.17 -5.78
CA HIS A 47 -0.45 13.61 -6.88
C HIS A 47 -1.38 12.51 -6.38
N PHE A 48 -0.86 11.51 -5.67
CA PHE A 48 -1.67 10.41 -5.14
C PHE A 48 -2.79 10.93 -4.23
N ALA A 49 -2.46 11.86 -3.32
CA ALA A 49 -3.42 12.42 -2.39
C ALA A 49 -4.57 13.17 -3.10
N LEU A 50 -4.27 13.92 -4.16
CA LEU A 50 -5.27 14.72 -4.87
C LEU A 50 -6.08 13.90 -5.88
N PHE A 51 -5.42 13.05 -6.66
CA PHE A 51 -6.04 12.38 -7.81
C PHE A 51 -6.53 10.96 -7.51
N GLU A 52 -6.04 10.32 -6.46
CA GLU A 52 -6.48 8.98 -6.09
C GLU A 52 -7.27 9.02 -4.78
N PHE A 53 -6.66 9.58 -3.74
CA PHE A 53 -7.29 9.65 -2.43
C PHE A 53 -8.42 10.70 -2.35
N GLY A 54 -8.26 11.83 -3.03
CA GLY A 54 -9.28 12.88 -3.14
C GLY A 54 -10.63 12.36 -3.66
N PRO A 55 -10.71 11.81 -4.89
CA PRO A 55 -11.95 11.25 -5.41
C PRO A 55 -12.43 10.04 -4.60
N PHE A 56 -11.52 9.21 -4.07
CA PHE A 56 -11.91 8.12 -3.17
C PHE A 56 -12.69 8.62 -1.95
N LEU A 57 -12.18 9.65 -1.25
CA LEU A 57 -12.88 10.25 -0.11
C LEU A 57 -14.20 10.88 -0.51
N PHE A 58 -14.24 11.55 -1.67
CA PHE A 58 -15.46 12.13 -2.19
C PHE A 58 -16.52 11.05 -2.47
N SER A 59 -16.16 9.97 -3.18
CA SER A 59 -17.03 8.82 -3.41
C SER A 59 -17.47 8.15 -2.10
N PHE A 60 -16.59 8.07 -1.10
CA PHE A 60 -16.93 7.53 0.21
C PHE A 60 -18.01 8.38 0.91
N VAL A 61 -17.86 9.70 0.93
CA VAL A 61 -18.87 10.63 1.47
C VAL A 61 -20.19 10.50 0.72
N LEU A 62 -20.16 10.36 -0.61
CA LEU A 62 -21.35 10.16 -1.42
C LEU A 62 -22.14 8.90 -1.05
N THR A 63 -21.49 7.85 -0.52
CA THR A 63 -22.23 6.65 -0.08
C THR A 63 -23.23 6.94 1.05
N PHE A 64 -23.03 8.03 1.80
CA PHE A 64 -23.94 8.45 2.88
C PHE A 64 -24.96 9.51 2.44
N MET A 65 -24.93 9.90 1.17
CA MET A 65 -25.78 10.96 0.62
C MET A 65 -26.72 10.38 -0.44
N ASP A 66 -27.96 10.85 -0.46
CA ASP A 66 -28.87 10.65 -1.59
C ASP A 66 -28.55 11.72 -2.64
N TRP A 67 -27.66 11.33 -3.56
CA TRP A 67 -27.19 12.20 -4.63
C TRP A 67 -27.99 11.98 -5.91
N LYS A 68 -28.98 12.85 -6.14
CA LYS A 68 -29.79 12.84 -7.37
C LYS A 68 -29.14 13.70 -8.46
N LEU A 69 -29.26 13.26 -9.71
CA LEU A 69 -28.77 14.02 -10.88
C LEU A 69 -29.47 15.39 -11.01
N VAL A 70 -30.71 15.47 -10.53
CA VAL A 70 -31.52 16.69 -10.44
C VAL A 70 -32.09 16.76 -9.02
N GLY A 71 -31.80 17.86 -8.30
CA GLY A 71 -32.26 18.07 -6.92
C GLY A 71 -31.13 18.49 -5.98
N THR A 72 -31.48 18.77 -4.73
CA THR A 72 -30.51 19.04 -3.66
C THR A 72 -30.02 17.73 -3.06
N PRO A 73 -28.71 17.52 -2.89
CA PRO A 73 -28.19 16.32 -2.26
C PRO A 73 -28.56 16.30 -0.77
N GLU A 74 -29.11 15.18 -0.31
CA GLU A 74 -29.58 14.99 1.07
C GLU A 74 -28.69 13.99 1.81
N PHE A 75 -28.40 14.24 3.09
CA PHE A 75 -27.65 13.30 3.90
C PHE A 75 -28.59 12.24 4.49
N VAL A 76 -28.44 11.00 4.04
CA VAL A 76 -29.31 9.86 4.42
C VAL A 76 -28.60 8.85 5.33
N GLY A 77 -27.35 9.11 5.70
CA GLY A 77 -26.58 8.25 6.60
C GLY A 77 -26.35 6.86 6.01
N LEU A 78 -26.80 5.81 6.71
CA LEU A 78 -26.55 4.42 6.32
C LEU A 78 -27.67 3.78 5.49
N GLU A 79 -28.70 4.53 5.11
CA GLU A 79 -29.86 3.96 4.44
C GLU A 79 -29.52 3.38 3.05
N ASN A 80 -28.62 4.04 2.32
CA ASN A 80 -28.08 3.53 1.05
C ASN A 80 -27.45 2.15 1.22
N TRP A 81 -26.63 1.97 2.25
CA TRP A 81 -25.98 0.69 2.54
C TRP A 81 -27.00 -0.39 2.87
N ARG A 82 -28.00 -0.09 3.72
CA ARG A 82 -29.08 -1.03 4.06
C ARG A 82 -29.85 -1.48 2.82
N THR A 83 -30.18 -0.53 1.94
CA THR A 83 -30.91 -0.79 0.70
C THR A 83 -30.08 -1.67 -0.24
N SER A 84 -28.80 -1.33 -0.45
CA SER A 84 -27.90 -2.12 -1.29
C SER A 84 -27.67 -3.54 -0.77
N PHE A 85 -27.54 -3.74 0.54
CA PHE A 85 -27.37 -5.08 1.11
C PHE A 85 -28.65 -5.92 1.09
N ALA A 86 -29.82 -5.30 1.08
CA ALA A 86 -31.09 -5.99 0.93
C ALA A 86 -31.41 -6.37 -0.53
N ASP A 87 -30.75 -5.73 -1.50
CA ASP A 87 -31.00 -5.95 -2.92
C ASP A 87 -30.34 -7.25 -3.43
N PRO A 88 -31.11 -8.26 -3.88
CA PRO A 88 -30.55 -9.49 -4.43
C PRO A 88 -29.74 -9.28 -5.71
N LEU A 89 -29.96 -8.19 -6.45
CA LEU A 89 -29.20 -7.88 -7.66
C LEU A 89 -27.75 -7.51 -7.33
N VAL A 90 -27.53 -6.81 -6.21
CA VAL A 90 -26.18 -6.48 -5.70
C VAL A 90 -25.41 -7.75 -5.37
N TRP A 91 -26.04 -8.71 -4.69
CA TRP A 91 -25.39 -9.99 -4.39
C TRP A 91 -25.10 -10.80 -5.65
N LYS A 92 -26.02 -10.81 -6.61
CA LYS A 92 -25.82 -11.49 -7.89
C LYS A 92 -24.67 -10.86 -8.68
N SER A 93 -24.57 -9.54 -8.73
CA SER A 93 -23.48 -8.86 -9.43
C SER A 93 -22.14 -9.09 -8.73
N LEU A 94 -22.07 -9.01 -7.40
CA LEU A 94 -20.88 -9.34 -6.62
C LEU A 94 -20.41 -10.78 -6.86
N TRP A 95 -21.34 -11.74 -6.90
CA TRP A 95 -21.00 -13.14 -7.18
C TRP A 95 -20.48 -13.32 -8.61
N ASN A 96 -21.13 -12.70 -9.59
CA ASN A 96 -20.68 -12.75 -10.98
C ASN A 96 -19.28 -12.14 -11.14
N THR A 97 -19.01 -10.99 -10.51
CA THR A 97 -17.68 -10.36 -10.53
C THR A 97 -16.64 -11.23 -9.83
N THR A 98 -16.99 -11.86 -8.72
CA THR A 98 -16.10 -12.79 -8.00
C THR A 98 -15.77 -14.01 -8.84
N LEU A 99 -16.78 -14.63 -9.46
CA LEU A 99 -16.59 -15.75 -10.38
C LEU A 99 -15.74 -15.34 -11.58
N PHE A 100 -16.02 -14.18 -12.18
CA PHE A 100 -15.21 -13.65 -13.28
C PHE A 100 -13.76 -13.46 -12.87
N ALA A 101 -13.50 -12.84 -11.72
CA ALA A 101 -12.17 -12.65 -11.18
C ALA A 101 -11.47 -14.00 -10.95
N LEU A 102 -12.16 -15.00 -10.42
CA LEU A 102 -11.61 -16.33 -10.21
C LEU A 102 -11.27 -17.03 -11.54
N TYR A 103 -12.20 -17.01 -12.50
CA TYR A 103 -12.03 -17.60 -13.83
C TYR A 103 -10.92 -16.92 -14.64
N TYR A 104 -10.64 -15.65 -14.38
CA TYR A 104 -9.56 -14.94 -15.03
C TYR A 104 -8.23 -15.15 -14.28
N VAL A 105 -8.19 -14.80 -12.99
CA VAL A 105 -6.95 -14.76 -12.20
C VAL A 105 -6.35 -16.15 -12.00
N VAL A 106 -7.15 -17.17 -11.70
CA VAL A 106 -6.62 -18.51 -11.42
C VAL A 106 -5.91 -19.10 -12.65
N PRO A 107 -6.54 -19.15 -13.85
CA PRO A 107 -5.85 -19.60 -15.05
C PRO A 107 -4.65 -18.72 -15.39
N THR A 108 -4.72 -17.39 -15.26
CA THR A 108 -3.57 -16.51 -15.53
C THR A 108 -2.38 -16.83 -14.63
N ILE A 109 -2.61 -17.08 -13.34
CA ILE A 109 -1.56 -17.48 -12.41
C ILE A 109 -0.99 -18.86 -12.79
N VAL A 110 -1.86 -19.86 -13.00
CA VAL A 110 -1.44 -21.23 -13.36
C VAL A 110 -0.63 -21.22 -14.65
N LEU A 111 -1.11 -20.53 -15.68
CA LEU A 111 -0.40 -20.38 -16.95
C LEU A 111 0.90 -19.63 -16.73
N GLY A 112 0.92 -18.52 -15.99
CA GLY A 112 2.16 -17.77 -15.67
C GLY A 112 3.22 -18.65 -15.00
N PHE A 113 2.83 -19.47 -14.03
CA PHE A 113 3.71 -20.45 -13.40
C PHE A 113 4.19 -21.52 -14.38
N LEU A 114 3.30 -22.04 -15.23
CA LEU A 114 3.66 -23.03 -16.24
C LEU A 114 4.69 -22.47 -17.24
N HIS A 115 4.50 -21.22 -17.68
CA HIS A 115 5.45 -20.49 -18.53
C HIS A 115 6.81 -20.32 -17.84
N ALA A 116 6.80 -19.92 -16.56
CA ALA A 116 8.02 -19.76 -15.78
C ALA A 116 8.79 -21.08 -15.61
N LEU A 117 8.08 -22.18 -15.32
CA LEU A 117 8.67 -23.52 -15.20
C LEU A 117 9.26 -23.99 -16.52
N LEU A 118 8.54 -23.82 -17.63
CA LEU A 118 8.99 -24.22 -18.97
C LEU A 118 10.30 -23.50 -19.36
N ILE A 119 10.42 -22.23 -19.00
CA ILE A 119 11.64 -21.45 -19.22
C ILE A 119 12.78 -21.92 -18.29
N SER A 120 12.47 -22.28 -17.05
CA SER A 120 13.45 -22.74 -16.05
C SER A 120 14.11 -24.07 -16.43
N LEU A 121 13.39 -24.95 -17.12
CA LEU A 121 13.86 -26.27 -17.55
C LEU A 121 14.95 -26.25 -18.66
N GLY A 122 15.35 -25.06 -19.14
CA GLY A 122 16.51 -24.94 -20.05
C GLY A 122 16.29 -25.50 -21.46
N LEU A 123 15.04 -25.62 -21.91
CA LEU A 123 14.71 -26.14 -23.24
C LEU A 123 15.42 -25.32 -24.35
N HIS A 124 16.00 -26.05 -25.32
CA HIS A 124 16.62 -25.48 -26.53
C HIS A 124 15.56 -24.71 -27.33
N GLY A 125 15.58 -23.37 -27.26
CA GLY A 125 14.58 -22.49 -27.87
C GLY A 125 13.97 -21.43 -26.95
N SER A 126 14.35 -21.39 -25.67
CA SER A 126 13.85 -20.43 -24.67
C SER A 126 13.94 -18.95 -25.11
N ARG A 127 14.92 -18.59 -25.95
CA ARG A 127 15.09 -17.24 -26.50
C ARG A 127 13.97 -16.86 -27.49
N ILE A 128 13.56 -17.77 -28.36
CA ILE A 128 12.48 -17.53 -29.35
C ILE A 128 11.13 -17.52 -28.63
N TYR A 129 10.92 -18.44 -27.69
CA TYR A 129 9.71 -18.51 -26.87
C TYR A 129 9.47 -17.21 -26.07
N ARG A 130 10.50 -16.68 -25.39
CA ARG A 130 10.39 -15.40 -24.67
C ARG A 130 10.02 -14.25 -25.60
N THR A 131 10.57 -14.19 -26.80
CA THR A 131 10.22 -13.14 -27.77
C THR A 131 8.75 -13.27 -28.18
N VAL A 132 8.29 -14.44 -28.62
CA VAL A 132 6.90 -14.64 -29.09
C VAL A 132 5.86 -14.38 -27.99
N VAL A 133 6.13 -14.80 -26.76
CA VAL A 133 5.23 -14.58 -25.62
C VAL A 133 5.18 -13.09 -25.21
N LEU A 134 6.28 -12.36 -25.35
CA LEU A 134 6.36 -10.94 -24.98
C LEU A 134 5.93 -9.99 -26.10
N THR A 135 6.04 -10.39 -27.37
CA THR A 135 5.62 -9.59 -28.53
C THR A 135 4.20 -9.03 -28.40
N PRO A 136 3.16 -9.81 -28.05
CA PRO A 136 1.80 -9.26 -27.91
C PRO A 136 1.66 -8.25 -26.77
N PHE A 137 2.55 -8.23 -25.78
CA PHE A 137 2.54 -7.21 -24.72
C PHE A 137 3.16 -5.88 -25.17
N VAL A 138 4.04 -5.90 -26.17
CA VAL A 138 4.72 -4.70 -26.69
C VAL A 138 4.06 -4.13 -27.95
N THR A 139 3.35 -4.95 -28.73
CA THR A 139 2.42 -4.47 -29.75
C THR A 139 1.11 -4.11 -29.05
N SER A 140 1.02 -2.86 -28.60
CA SER A 140 -0.21 -2.26 -28.08
C SER A 140 -1.36 -2.51 -29.06
N GLY A 141 -2.41 -3.19 -28.58
CA GLY A 141 -3.72 -3.19 -29.24
C GLY A 141 -4.36 -1.80 -29.22
#